data_AF-A0A3A1YS25-F1
#
_entry.id   AF-A0A3A1YS25-F1
#
_cell.length_a   1.000
_cell.length_b   1.000
_cell.length_c   1.000
_cell.angle_alpha   90.00
_cell.angle_beta   90.00
_cell.angle_gamma   90.00
#
_symmetry.space_group_name_H-M   'P 1'
#
loop_
_entity.id
_entity.type
_entity.pdbx_description
1 polymer ?
#
loop_
_entity_poly.entity_id
_entity_poly.type
_entity_poly.pdbx_seq_one_letter_code
_entity_poly.pdbx_strand_id
1 'polypeptide(L)'
;MIKASIVASLLTCLMGFSSASFGQNNKNHDFRLAMSTTFKRMIQSYQKGESSPLGGDILDSSRPNVARFFGRDVDASIEHGSHSPDQSISLHYYHDAVLDGKKTAACLMTFDTTQPGFLAGYESTGLFTKAEITYYLAAHEFGHCAALHQASLGNMQSIPVGADQELFADQYALAFFLLQDKVNTAKKIIIFNRNNVSKSDHHHHPDELEAFFNAFPQKGDQLRATVKNTYDLVALTIQVGAKSALAYSQKTSQEH
;
A
#
# COMPACT_ATOMS: atom_id res chain seq x y z
N MET A 1 -1.88 -39.25 -34.08
CA MET A 1 -1.57 -37.96 -34.73
C MET A 1 -2.72 -37.62 -35.65
N ILE A 2 -3.56 -36.64 -35.30
CA ILE A 2 -4.65 -36.16 -36.17
C ILE A 2 -4.52 -34.65 -36.26
N LYS A 3 -4.21 -34.17 -37.47
CA LYS A 3 -4.32 -32.76 -37.89
C LYS A 3 -5.75 -32.51 -38.33
N ALA A 4 -6.31 -31.36 -37.97
CA ALA A 4 -7.45 -30.78 -38.68
C ALA A 4 -7.32 -29.25 -38.66
N SER A 5 -7.12 -28.68 -39.85
CA SER A 5 -7.46 -27.29 -40.19
C SER A 5 -8.74 -27.32 -41.03
N ILE A 6 -9.56 -26.27 -40.92
CA ILE A 6 -10.24 -25.51 -41.99
C ILE A 6 -11.41 -24.72 -41.36
N VAL A 7 -11.26 -23.40 -41.23
CA VAL A 7 -11.86 -22.29 -42.02
C VAL A 7 -13.19 -21.78 -41.45
N ALA A 8 -13.21 -20.45 -41.34
CA ALA A 8 -14.27 -19.59 -40.85
C ALA A 8 -15.56 -19.64 -41.66
N SER A 9 -16.68 -19.33 -41.00
CA SER A 9 -17.80 -18.61 -41.59
C SER A 9 -18.33 -17.59 -40.59
N LEU A 10 -18.31 -16.32 -41.00
CA LEU A 10 -19.06 -15.22 -40.40
C LEU A 10 -20.56 -15.51 -40.49
N LEU A 11 -21.31 -15.20 -39.43
CA LEU A 11 -22.53 -14.42 -39.59
C LEU A 11 -22.81 -13.60 -38.31
N THR A 12 -22.93 -12.30 -38.55
CA THR A 12 -23.18 -11.21 -37.62
C THR A 12 -24.64 -11.21 -37.15
N CYS A 13 -24.88 -11.06 -35.84
CA CYS A 13 -25.78 -10.06 -35.24
C CYS A 13 -26.03 -10.40 -33.76
N LEU A 14 -25.55 -9.55 -32.86
CA LEU A 14 -26.36 -8.90 -31.82
C LEU A 14 -25.48 -7.89 -31.08
N MET A 15 -25.88 -6.64 -31.18
CA MET A 15 -25.34 -5.53 -30.39
C MET A 15 -25.58 -5.77 -28.89
N GLY A 16 -24.65 -5.31 -28.07
CA GLY A 16 -24.96 -4.94 -26.69
C GLY A 16 -24.29 -5.74 -25.57
N PHE A 17 -22.99 -6.05 -25.66
CA PHE A 17 -22.21 -6.38 -24.46
C PHE A 17 -20.93 -5.53 -24.36
N SER A 18 -21.03 -4.55 -23.46
CA SER A 18 -19.98 -4.16 -22.50
C SER A 18 -18.75 -3.38 -23.00
N SER A 19 -18.97 -2.23 -23.65
CA SER A 19 -17.95 -1.16 -23.67
C SER A 19 -17.55 -0.69 -22.27
N ALA A 20 -18.42 -0.86 -21.27
CA ALA A 20 -18.13 -0.59 -19.86
C ALA A 20 -17.15 -1.60 -19.25
N SER A 21 -17.25 -2.91 -19.53
CA SER A 21 -16.34 -3.91 -18.97
C SER A 21 -14.95 -3.87 -19.62
N PHE A 22 -14.88 -3.58 -20.92
CA PHE A 22 -13.61 -3.38 -21.62
C PHE A 22 -12.88 -2.12 -21.12
N GLY A 23 -13.63 -1.03 -20.88
CA GLY A 23 -13.10 0.21 -20.33
C GLY A 23 -12.66 0.11 -18.86
N GLN A 24 -13.32 -0.71 -18.04
CA GLN A 24 -12.89 -0.98 -16.66
C GLN A 24 -11.69 -1.93 -16.59
N ASN A 25 -11.64 -2.98 -17.39
CA ASN A 25 -10.49 -3.89 -17.45
C ASN A 25 -9.19 -3.16 -17.82
N ASN A 26 -9.25 -2.19 -18.74
CA ASN A 26 -8.07 -1.38 -19.09
C ASN A 26 -7.64 -0.46 -17.94
N LYS A 27 -8.57 0.18 -17.23
CA LYS A 27 -8.27 1.06 -16.08
C LYS A 27 -7.66 0.30 -14.90
N ASN A 28 -8.13 -0.92 -14.64
CA ASN A 28 -7.60 -1.77 -13.58
C ASN A 28 -6.19 -2.28 -13.94
N HIS A 29 -5.94 -2.54 -15.23
CA HIS A 29 -4.62 -2.89 -15.72
C HIS A 29 -3.61 -1.74 -15.58
N ASP A 30 -4.02 -0.52 -15.90
CA ASP A 30 -3.18 0.69 -15.76
C ASP A 30 -2.82 0.96 -14.29
N PHE A 31 -3.79 0.81 -13.39
CA PHE A 31 -3.55 0.91 -11.95
C PHE A 31 -2.52 -0.13 -11.48
N ARG A 32 -2.72 -1.41 -11.81
CA ARG A 32 -1.80 -2.49 -11.44
C ARG A 32 -0.38 -2.21 -11.91
N LEU A 33 -0.22 -1.77 -13.16
CA LEU A 33 1.10 -1.47 -13.71
C LEU A 33 1.76 -0.29 -12.99
N ALA A 34 0.99 0.77 -12.73
CA ALA A 34 1.48 1.94 -12.01
C ALA A 34 1.87 1.60 -10.56
N MET A 35 1.03 0.83 -9.87
CA MET A 35 1.27 0.34 -8.52
C MET A 35 2.51 -0.56 -8.45
N SER A 36 2.60 -1.60 -9.31
CA SER A 36 3.76 -2.49 -9.39
C SER A 36 5.05 -1.71 -9.63
N THR A 37 5.02 -0.79 -10.59
CA THR A 37 6.20 0.03 -10.94
C THR A 37 6.61 0.92 -9.79
N THR A 38 5.66 1.57 -9.12
CA THR A 38 5.93 2.47 -8.00
C THR A 38 6.49 1.70 -6.81
N PHE A 39 5.87 0.59 -6.43
CA PHE A 39 6.31 -0.26 -5.34
C PHE A 39 7.70 -0.83 -5.57
N LYS A 40 7.97 -1.38 -6.77
CA LYS A 40 9.29 -1.91 -7.14
C LYS A 40 10.37 -0.82 -7.08
N ARG A 41 10.06 0.43 -7.46
CA ARG A 41 11.00 1.55 -7.32
C ARG A 41 11.27 1.91 -5.86
N MET A 42 10.27 1.81 -4.98
CA MET A 42 10.46 2.02 -3.55
C MET A 42 11.36 0.94 -2.94
N ILE A 43 11.17 -0.34 -3.30
CA ILE A 43 12.06 -1.44 -2.90
C ILE A 43 13.48 -1.22 -3.42
N GLN A 44 13.64 -0.91 -4.71
CA GLN A 44 14.96 -0.64 -5.30
C GLN A 44 15.68 0.53 -4.63
N SER A 45 14.93 1.57 -4.26
CA SER A 45 15.47 2.71 -3.50
C SER A 45 15.91 2.25 -2.10
N TYR A 46 15.11 1.43 -1.43
CA TYR A 46 15.35 0.95 -0.07
C TYR A 46 16.63 0.10 0.00
N GLN A 47 16.85 -0.75 -1.00
CA GLN A 47 18.05 -1.58 -1.13
C GLN A 47 19.33 -0.78 -1.40
N LYS A 48 19.26 0.55 -1.57
CA LYS A 48 20.47 1.40 -1.58
C LYS A 48 21.01 1.65 -0.17
N GLY A 49 20.17 1.54 0.86
CA GLY A 49 20.53 1.71 2.27
C GLY A 49 20.52 0.40 3.05
N GLU A 50 19.62 -0.53 2.72
CA GLU A 50 19.55 -1.87 3.33
C GLU A 50 20.28 -2.91 2.47
N SER A 51 21.20 -3.65 3.08
CA SER A 51 21.99 -4.70 2.42
C SER A 51 21.26 -6.04 2.31
N SER A 52 20.30 -6.29 3.20
CA SER A 52 19.52 -7.51 3.25
C SER A 52 18.56 -7.58 2.06
N PRO A 53 18.50 -8.73 1.35
CA PRO A 53 17.71 -8.84 0.13
C PRO A 53 16.21 -8.81 0.41
N LEU A 54 15.51 -7.96 -0.35
CA LEU A 54 14.06 -7.80 -0.29
C LEU A 54 13.52 -7.75 -1.73
N GLY A 55 12.62 -8.68 -2.06
CA GLY A 55 11.86 -8.68 -3.29
C GLY A 55 10.45 -8.15 -3.08
N GLY A 56 9.79 -7.74 -4.15
CA GLY A 56 8.36 -7.50 -4.07
C GLY A 56 7.66 -7.35 -5.40
N ASP A 57 6.38 -7.71 -5.41
CA ASP A 57 5.51 -7.61 -6.56
C ASP A 57 4.05 -7.48 -6.16
N ILE A 58 3.21 -7.12 -7.12
CA ILE A 58 1.75 -7.09 -7.00
C ILE A 58 1.14 -8.15 -7.93
N LEU A 59 0.32 -9.01 -7.34
CA LEU A 59 -0.25 -10.19 -7.97
C LEU A 59 -1.78 -10.06 -7.99
N ASP A 60 -2.36 -10.36 -9.15
CA ASP A 60 -3.80 -10.27 -9.39
C ASP A 60 -4.48 -11.55 -8.91
N SER A 61 -5.17 -11.49 -7.77
CA SER A 61 -5.82 -12.64 -7.12
C SER A 61 -7.04 -13.16 -7.89
N SER A 62 -7.55 -12.42 -8.88
CA SER A 62 -8.57 -12.96 -9.80
C SER A 62 -8.07 -14.15 -10.63
N ARG A 63 -6.74 -14.31 -10.72
CA ARG A 63 -6.12 -15.43 -11.44
C ARG A 63 -6.09 -16.68 -10.55
N PRO A 64 -6.65 -17.83 -10.98
CA PRO A 64 -6.75 -19.03 -10.13
C PRO A 64 -5.43 -19.54 -9.56
N ASN A 65 -4.32 -19.41 -10.31
CA ASN A 65 -3.00 -19.82 -9.84
C ASN A 65 -2.44 -18.91 -8.75
N VAL A 66 -2.80 -17.62 -8.77
CA VAL A 66 -2.42 -16.64 -7.74
C VAL A 66 -3.28 -16.86 -6.49
N ALA A 67 -4.59 -17.00 -6.65
CA ALA A 67 -5.50 -17.32 -5.54
C ALA A 67 -5.05 -18.57 -4.77
N ARG A 68 -4.74 -19.65 -5.50
CA ARG A 68 -4.22 -20.90 -4.94
C ARG A 68 -2.89 -20.72 -4.21
N PHE A 69 -1.97 -19.90 -4.75
CA PHE A 69 -0.68 -19.64 -4.10
C PHE A 69 -0.86 -19.00 -2.71
N PHE A 70 -1.83 -18.09 -2.56
CA PHE A 70 -2.16 -17.46 -1.29
C PHE A 70 -3.09 -18.28 -0.39
N GLY A 71 -3.44 -19.52 -0.79
CA GLY A 71 -4.36 -20.36 -0.03
C GLY A 71 -5.79 -19.79 0.06
N ARG A 72 -6.16 -18.88 -0.84
CA ARG A 72 -7.50 -18.30 -0.90
C ARG A 72 -8.32 -19.05 -1.96
N ASP A 73 -9.26 -19.88 -1.52
CA ASP A 73 -10.33 -20.41 -2.40
C ASP A 73 -11.44 -19.36 -2.59
N VAL A 74 -11.46 -18.30 -1.78
CA VAL A 74 -12.45 -17.20 -1.82
C VAL A 74 -11.82 -15.90 -1.29
N ASP A 75 -12.26 -14.80 -1.87
CA ASP A 75 -11.66 -13.45 -1.93
C ASP A 75 -11.63 -12.68 -0.58
N ALA A 76 -10.72 -11.71 -0.43
CA ALA A 76 -10.67 -10.82 0.75
C ALA A 76 -11.91 -9.92 0.86
N SER A 77 -12.65 -9.75 -0.24
CA SER A 77 -13.87 -8.93 -0.33
C SER A 77 -15.06 -9.42 0.51
N ILE A 78 -14.98 -10.61 1.12
CA ILE A 78 -16.11 -11.27 1.79
C ILE A 78 -16.29 -10.78 3.25
N GLU A 79 -15.27 -10.24 3.91
CA GLU A 79 -15.33 -9.95 5.36
C GLU A 79 -15.80 -8.53 5.73
N HIS A 80 -15.64 -7.49 4.89
CA HIS A 80 -15.95 -6.09 5.28
C HIS A 80 -16.87 -5.30 4.33
N GLY A 81 -17.35 -5.92 3.24
CA GLY A 81 -18.34 -5.32 2.33
C GLY A 81 -17.74 -4.43 1.22
N SER A 82 -18.52 -4.19 0.17
CA SER A 82 -18.06 -3.65 -1.14
C SER A 82 -17.51 -2.21 -1.16
N HIS A 83 -17.43 -1.54 -0.01
CA HIS A 83 -17.04 -0.13 0.10
C HIS A 83 -15.91 0.12 1.10
N SER A 84 -15.36 -0.93 1.68
CA SER A 84 -14.30 -0.85 2.68
C SER A 84 -12.94 -0.54 1.99
N PRO A 85 -12.28 0.61 2.25
CA PRO A 85 -11.04 1.01 1.57
C PRO A 85 -9.86 0.06 1.81
N ASP A 86 -9.86 -0.58 2.97
CA ASP A 86 -8.95 -1.60 3.52
C ASP A 86 -8.90 -2.92 2.72
N GLN A 87 -9.79 -3.11 1.73
CA GLN A 87 -9.85 -4.36 0.95
C GLN A 87 -9.30 -4.22 -0.47
N SER A 88 -8.76 -3.06 -0.84
CA SER A 88 -8.29 -2.80 -2.20
C SER A 88 -7.00 -3.54 -2.56
N ILE A 89 -6.11 -3.70 -1.57
CA ILE A 89 -4.82 -4.37 -1.65
C ILE A 89 -4.56 -5.07 -0.31
N SER A 90 -3.83 -6.18 -0.30
CA SER A 90 -3.29 -6.76 0.93
C SER A 90 -1.82 -7.11 0.73
N LEU A 91 -0.96 -6.78 1.70
CA LEU A 91 0.43 -7.21 1.72
C LEU A 91 0.60 -8.57 2.39
N HIS A 92 1.43 -9.42 1.80
CA HIS A 92 1.90 -10.68 2.37
C HIS A 92 3.43 -10.64 2.48
N TYR A 93 3.95 -10.77 3.70
CA TYR A 93 5.39 -10.79 3.96
C TYR A 93 5.90 -12.21 4.16
N TYR A 94 6.97 -12.56 3.47
CA TYR A 94 7.66 -13.84 3.55
C TYR A 94 9.12 -13.59 3.93
N HIS A 95 9.48 -13.91 5.17
CA HIS A 95 10.84 -13.78 5.69
C HIS A 95 11.86 -14.63 4.91
N ASP A 96 11.52 -15.91 4.67
CA ASP A 96 12.42 -16.91 4.09
C ASP A 96 11.99 -17.33 2.68
N ALA A 97 11.73 -16.36 1.81
CA ALA A 97 11.39 -16.63 0.42
C ALA A 97 12.61 -17.16 -0.37
N VAL A 98 12.33 -17.95 -1.41
CA VAL A 98 13.34 -18.35 -2.39
C VAL A 98 12.85 -17.90 -3.77
N LEU A 99 13.50 -16.87 -4.32
CA LEU A 99 13.21 -16.33 -5.65
C LEU A 99 14.39 -16.62 -6.56
N ASP A 100 14.15 -17.27 -7.69
CA ASP A 100 15.19 -17.70 -8.65
C ASP A 100 16.37 -18.44 -8.00
N GLY A 101 16.06 -19.31 -7.02
CA GLY A 101 17.06 -20.09 -6.28
C GLY A 101 17.87 -19.31 -5.24
N LYS A 102 17.55 -18.04 -4.99
CA LYS A 102 18.22 -17.19 -4.00
C LYS A 102 17.31 -16.96 -2.80
N LYS A 103 17.87 -17.15 -1.59
CA LYS A 103 17.19 -16.77 -0.34
C LYS A 103 17.03 -15.26 -0.27
N THR A 104 15.83 -14.81 0.08
CA THR A 104 15.44 -13.40 0.16
C THR A 104 14.25 -13.23 1.09
N ALA A 105 14.01 -12.03 1.59
CA ALA A 105 12.67 -11.65 2.04
C ALA A 105 11.82 -11.26 0.83
N ALA A 106 10.49 -11.40 0.92
CA ALA A 106 9.57 -10.99 -0.14
C ALA A 106 8.29 -10.34 0.39
N CYS A 107 7.87 -9.27 -0.27
CA CYS A 107 6.60 -8.59 -0.05
C CYS A 107 5.71 -8.75 -1.28
N LEU A 108 4.67 -9.56 -1.17
CA LEU A 108 3.74 -9.82 -2.27
C LEU A 108 2.41 -9.17 -1.96
N MET A 109 1.99 -8.23 -2.79
CA MET A 109 0.67 -7.62 -2.69
C MET A 109 -0.36 -8.41 -3.50
N THR A 110 -1.57 -8.55 -2.97
CA THR A 110 -2.72 -9.09 -3.69
C THR A 110 -3.77 -8.03 -3.92
N PHE A 111 -4.38 -8.04 -5.10
CA PHE A 111 -5.54 -7.23 -5.44
C PHE A 111 -6.41 -8.00 -6.44
N ASP A 112 -7.72 -7.74 -6.48
CA ASP A 112 -8.64 -8.43 -7.38
C ASP A 112 -9.12 -7.50 -8.50
N THR A 113 -8.65 -7.73 -9.75
CA THR A 113 -9.09 -6.91 -10.91
C THR A 113 -10.56 -7.10 -11.28
N THR A 114 -11.19 -8.20 -10.87
CA THR A 114 -12.60 -8.50 -11.18
C THR A 114 -13.57 -7.78 -10.26
N GLN A 115 -13.08 -7.14 -9.19
CA GLN A 115 -13.85 -6.25 -8.33
C GLN A 115 -13.85 -4.82 -8.90
N PRO A 116 -14.92 -4.38 -9.61
CA PRO A 116 -14.92 -3.09 -10.30
C PRO A 116 -14.89 -1.88 -9.36
N GLY A 117 -15.17 -2.10 -8.08
CA GLY A 117 -15.18 -1.09 -7.02
C GLY A 117 -13.96 -1.14 -6.09
N PHE A 118 -12.87 -1.83 -6.45
CA PHE A 118 -11.75 -2.03 -5.52
C PHE A 118 -11.10 -0.71 -5.03
N LEU A 119 -11.22 0.41 -5.77
CA LEU A 119 -10.78 1.74 -5.30
C LEU A 119 -11.95 2.64 -4.84
N ALA A 120 -13.18 2.15 -4.83
CA ALA A 120 -14.37 2.97 -4.60
C ALA A 120 -14.36 3.67 -3.24
N GLY A 121 -13.78 3.03 -2.21
CA GLY A 121 -13.59 3.62 -0.88
C GLY A 121 -12.75 4.90 -0.90
N TYR A 122 -11.78 5.01 -1.82
CA TYR A 122 -10.97 6.22 -2.02
C TYR A 122 -11.62 7.18 -3.01
N GLU A 123 -12.11 6.67 -4.13
CA GLU A 123 -12.66 7.48 -5.22
C GLU A 123 -13.94 8.22 -4.82
N SER A 124 -14.80 7.59 -4.03
CA SER A 124 -16.08 8.18 -3.59
C SER A 124 -15.92 9.39 -2.68
N THR A 125 -14.77 9.54 -2.03
CA THR A 125 -14.49 10.65 -1.11
C THR A 125 -14.26 11.98 -1.83
N GLY A 126 -13.89 11.93 -3.13
CA GLY A 126 -13.46 13.11 -3.89
C GLY A 126 -12.17 13.78 -3.37
N LEU A 127 -11.50 13.22 -2.35
CA LEU A 127 -10.29 13.80 -1.76
C LEU A 127 -9.07 13.61 -2.66
N PHE A 128 -8.92 12.41 -3.21
CA PHE A 128 -7.73 12.00 -3.95
C PHE A 128 -7.98 11.92 -5.46
N THR A 129 -6.99 12.33 -6.24
CA THR A 129 -6.88 11.93 -7.65
C THR A 129 -6.47 10.47 -7.74
N LYS A 130 -6.74 9.79 -8.87
CA LYS A 130 -6.30 8.39 -9.09
C LYS A 130 -4.78 8.20 -8.92
N ALA A 131 -4.00 9.21 -9.32
CA ALA A 131 -2.55 9.19 -9.13
C ALA A 131 -2.19 9.25 -7.63
N GLU A 132 -2.82 10.13 -6.86
CA GLU A 132 -2.62 10.20 -5.41
C GLU A 132 -3.01 8.89 -4.71
N ILE A 133 -4.12 8.26 -5.11
CA ILE A 133 -4.53 6.94 -4.59
C ILE A 133 -3.43 5.90 -4.85
N THR A 134 -2.90 5.85 -6.07
CA THR A 134 -1.84 4.90 -6.44
C THR A 134 -0.57 5.11 -5.60
N TYR A 135 -0.13 6.36 -5.44
CA TYR A 135 1.07 6.65 -4.64
C TYR A 135 0.85 6.45 -3.15
N TYR A 136 -0.34 6.77 -2.63
CA TYR A 136 -0.69 6.54 -1.24
C TYR A 136 -0.67 5.04 -0.92
N LEU A 137 -1.39 4.23 -1.70
CA LEU A 137 -1.41 2.77 -1.53
C LEU A 137 0.01 2.18 -1.69
N ALA A 138 0.77 2.60 -2.70
CA ALA A 138 2.16 2.15 -2.87
C ALA A 138 3.05 2.45 -1.66
N ALA A 139 2.93 3.66 -1.11
CA ALA A 139 3.72 4.06 0.04
C ALA A 139 3.27 3.35 1.31
N HIS A 140 1.95 3.26 1.56
CA HIS A 140 1.37 2.57 2.70
C HIS A 140 1.82 1.10 2.74
N GLU A 141 1.63 0.36 1.64
CA GLU A 141 2.01 -1.05 1.56
C GLU A 141 3.54 -1.27 1.61
N PHE A 142 4.30 -0.29 1.13
CA PHE A 142 5.75 -0.28 1.35
C PHE A 142 6.12 -0.03 2.81
N GLY A 143 5.38 0.81 3.53
CA GLY A 143 5.54 1.01 4.97
C GLY A 143 5.42 -0.31 5.73
N HIS A 144 4.34 -1.07 5.47
CA HIS A 144 4.17 -2.42 6.00
C HIS A 144 5.36 -3.34 5.67
N CYS A 145 5.73 -3.38 4.40
CA CYS A 145 6.84 -4.21 3.92
C CYS A 145 8.16 -3.89 4.62
N ALA A 146 8.50 -2.60 4.72
CA ALA A 146 9.73 -2.15 5.35
C ALA A 146 9.73 -2.41 6.87
N ALA A 147 8.60 -2.22 7.54
CA ALA A 147 8.46 -2.50 8.97
C ALA A 147 8.68 -3.98 9.27
N LEU A 148 8.00 -4.87 8.53
CA LEU A 148 8.13 -6.32 8.69
C LEU A 148 9.55 -6.81 8.36
N HIS A 149 10.16 -6.24 7.32
CA HIS A 149 11.54 -6.54 6.99
C HIS A 149 12.53 -6.08 8.07
N GLN A 150 12.43 -4.84 8.55
CA GLN A 150 13.32 -4.37 9.63
C GLN A 150 13.08 -5.11 10.96
N ALA A 151 11.85 -5.49 11.27
CA ALA A 151 11.53 -6.35 12.40
C ALA A 151 12.19 -7.73 12.27
N SER A 152 12.16 -8.34 11.08
CA SER A 152 12.84 -9.61 10.83
C SER A 152 14.35 -9.57 11.00
N LEU A 153 14.96 -8.39 10.77
CA LEU A 153 16.40 -8.17 10.97
C LEU A 153 16.74 -7.83 12.43
N GLY A 154 15.74 -7.71 13.31
CA GLY A 154 15.92 -7.31 14.72
C GLY A 154 16.17 -5.80 14.92
N ASN A 155 16.02 -4.98 13.87
CA ASN A 155 16.28 -3.54 13.92
C ASN A 155 15.10 -2.74 14.49
N MET A 156 13.89 -3.32 14.45
CA MET A 156 12.72 -2.78 15.12
C MET A 156 12.37 -3.74 16.26
N GLN A 157 12.44 -3.26 17.51
CA GLN A 157 11.88 -3.98 18.64
C GLN A 157 10.36 -4.04 18.41
N SER A 158 9.94 -5.14 17.76
CA SER A 158 8.59 -5.52 17.33
C SER A 158 7.57 -4.38 17.33
N ILE A 159 7.29 -3.78 16.17
CA ILE A 159 5.96 -3.18 15.97
C ILE A 159 4.98 -4.36 16.08
N PRO A 160 4.14 -4.43 17.14
CA PRO A 160 3.17 -5.50 17.27
C PRO A 160 2.29 -5.55 16.02
N VAL A 161 2.06 -6.74 15.48
CA VAL A 161 1.13 -6.91 14.35
C VAL A 161 -0.26 -6.44 14.81
N GLY A 162 -0.90 -5.57 14.03
CA GLY A 162 -2.17 -4.92 14.38
C GLY A 162 -2.12 -3.40 14.16
N ALA A 163 -2.80 -2.65 15.03
CA ALA A 163 -2.95 -1.19 14.93
C ALA A 163 -1.61 -0.43 14.76
N ASP A 164 -0.55 -0.88 15.44
CA ASP A 164 0.76 -0.21 15.36
C ASP A 164 1.42 -0.35 13.97
N GLN A 165 1.10 -1.41 13.21
CA GLN A 165 1.58 -1.56 11.83
C GLN A 165 0.82 -0.66 10.86
N GLU A 166 -0.51 -0.55 10.99
CA GLU A 166 -1.30 0.35 10.14
C GLU A 166 -0.95 1.80 10.37
N LEU A 167 -0.79 2.22 11.63
CA LEU A 167 -0.32 3.55 11.97
C LEU A 167 1.06 3.82 11.36
N PHE A 168 2.00 2.87 11.44
CA PHE A 168 3.32 3.05 10.82
C PHE A 168 3.24 3.17 9.30
N ALA A 169 2.42 2.35 8.63
CA ALA A 169 2.23 2.41 7.19
C ALA A 169 1.67 3.76 6.73
N ASP A 170 0.67 4.30 7.45
CA ASP A 170 0.12 5.62 7.17
C ASP A 170 1.11 6.76 7.49
N GLN A 171 1.88 6.66 8.58
CA GLN A 171 2.96 7.60 8.90
C GLN A 171 4.04 7.60 7.81
N TYR A 172 4.43 6.43 7.31
CA TYR A 172 5.37 6.34 6.20
C TYR A 172 4.80 6.97 4.93
N ALA A 173 3.52 6.72 4.61
CA ALA A 173 2.86 7.34 3.46
C ALA A 173 2.79 8.87 3.58
N LEU A 174 2.49 9.40 4.78
CA LEU A 174 2.59 10.83 5.09
C LEU A 174 3.99 11.37 4.86
N ALA A 175 5.01 10.71 5.43
CA ALA A 175 6.42 11.09 5.30
C ALA A 175 6.87 11.12 3.83
N PHE A 176 6.42 10.14 3.03
CA PHE A 176 6.69 10.07 1.59
C PHE A 176 6.19 11.30 0.83
N PHE A 177 4.97 11.76 1.11
CA PHE A 177 4.43 12.98 0.49
C PHE A 177 5.09 14.25 1.02
N LEU A 178 5.36 14.32 2.33
CA LEU A 178 6.03 15.46 2.96
C LEU A 178 7.45 15.65 2.42
N LEU A 179 8.21 14.57 2.20
CA LEU A 179 9.54 14.62 1.62
C LEU A 179 9.55 15.20 0.19
N GLN A 180 8.43 15.08 -0.54
CA GLN A 180 8.25 15.60 -1.89
C GLN A 180 7.58 16.98 -1.92
N ASP A 181 7.49 17.68 -0.79
CA ASP A 181 6.76 18.95 -0.64
C ASP A 181 5.27 18.87 -1.03
N LYS A 182 4.67 17.67 -0.98
CA LYS A 182 3.24 17.44 -1.28
C LYS A 182 2.40 17.57 -0.01
N VAL A 183 2.52 18.70 0.68
CA VAL A 183 1.88 18.97 1.97
C VAL A 183 0.35 18.80 1.92
N ASN A 184 -0.30 19.26 0.85
CA ASN A 184 -1.75 19.11 0.71
C ASN A 184 -2.17 17.64 0.57
N THR A 185 -1.41 16.82 -0.15
CA THR A 185 -1.70 15.39 -0.29
C THR A 185 -1.48 14.67 1.03
N ALA A 186 -0.44 15.01 1.80
CA ALA A 186 -0.24 14.49 3.15
C ALA A 186 -1.45 14.80 4.07
N LYS A 187 -1.95 16.05 4.06
CA LYS A 187 -3.15 16.41 4.84
C LYS A 187 -4.40 15.63 4.45
N LYS A 188 -4.55 15.26 3.17
CA LYS A 188 -5.69 14.43 2.72
C LYS A 188 -5.71 13.06 3.39
N ILE A 189 -4.55 12.47 3.71
CA ILE A 189 -4.47 11.19 4.43
C ILE A 189 -5.11 11.31 5.82
N ILE A 190 -4.76 12.37 6.56
CA ILE A 190 -5.34 12.63 7.89
C ILE A 190 -6.86 12.86 7.80
N ILE A 191 -7.30 13.67 6.83
CA ILE A 191 -8.72 13.95 6.60
C ILE A 191 -9.49 12.67 6.23
N PHE A 192 -8.89 11.84 5.36
CA PHE A 192 -9.46 10.56 4.96
C PHE A 192 -9.60 9.62 6.16
N ASN A 193 -8.55 9.49 6.96
CA ASN A 193 -8.53 8.67 8.16
C ASN A 193 -9.60 9.11 9.17
N ARG A 194 -9.70 10.42 9.42
CA ARG A 194 -10.67 11.01 10.37
C ARG A 194 -12.12 10.81 9.93
N ASN A 195 -12.41 10.93 8.64
CA ASN A 195 -13.79 11.04 8.15
C ASN A 195 -14.33 9.77 7.49
N ASN A 196 -13.46 8.91 6.96
CA ASN A 196 -13.86 7.81 6.07
C ASN A 196 -13.38 6.43 6.55
N VAL A 197 -12.47 6.36 7.52
CA VAL A 197 -12.08 5.10 8.17
C VAL A 197 -12.92 4.93 9.45
N SER A 198 -13.52 3.76 9.65
CA SER A 198 -14.35 3.49 10.83
C SER A 198 -13.53 3.60 12.11
N LYS A 199 -14.10 4.17 13.19
CA LYS A 199 -13.42 4.25 14.50
C LYS A 199 -13.02 2.90 15.10
N SER A 200 -13.67 1.83 14.67
CA SER A 200 -13.36 0.46 15.09
C SER A 200 -12.29 -0.21 14.23
N ASP A 201 -11.86 0.43 13.16
CA ASP A 201 -10.86 -0.07 12.22
C ASP A 201 -9.45 0.18 12.76
N HIS A 202 -8.55 -0.78 12.55
CA HIS A 202 -7.14 -0.67 12.94
C HIS A 202 -6.38 0.43 12.20
N HIS A 203 -6.94 0.97 11.10
CA HIS A 203 -6.36 2.12 10.43
C HIS A 203 -6.74 3.44 11.13
N HIS A 204 -7.76 3.52 12.00
CA HIS A 204 -8.27 4.80 12.50
C HIS A 204 -7.39 5.45 13.58
N HIS A 205 -6.44 6.28 13.16
CA HIS A 205 -5.48 6.99 14.00
C HIS A 205 -5.31 8.48 13.63
N PRO A 206 -6.39 9.25 13.45
CA PRO A 206 -6.29 10.58 12.85
C PRO A 206 -5.46 11.56 13.70
N ASP A 207 -5.45 11.41 15.02
CA ASP A 207 -4.76 12.35 15.92
C ASP A 207 -3.27 12.03 16.05
N GLU A 208 -2.90 10.75 16.03
CA GLU A 208 -1.52 10.30 15.96
C GLU A 208 -0.88 10.67 14.61
N LEU A 209 -1.65 10.57 13.51
CA LEU A 209 -1.22 11.03 12.19
C LEU A 209 -1.05 12.56 12.13
N GLU A 210 -1.93 13.32 12.77
CA GLU A 210 -1.80 14.78 12.90
C GLU A 210 -0.57 15.15 13.76
N ALA A 211 -0.33 14.44 14.86
CA ALA A 211 0.85 14.63 15.70
C ALA A 211 2.15 14.32 14.93
N PHE A 212 2.17 13.24 14.15
CA PHE A 212 3.28 12.90 13.28
C PHE A 212 3.53 13.98 12.23
N PHE A 213 2.48 14.43 11.52
CA PHE A 213 2.56 15.48 10.52
C PHE A 213 3.17 16.77 11.09
N ASN A 214 2.75 17.18 12.29
CA ASN A 214 3.27 18.37 12.96
C ASN A 214 4.72 18.21 13.44
N ALA A 215 5.13 16.98 13.80
CA ALA A 215 6.48 16.67 14.23
C ALA A 215 7.47 16.46 13.07
N PHE A 216 6.98 16.25 11.85
CA PHE A 216 7.82 15.95 10.70
C PHE A 216 8.74 17.13 10.34
N PRO A 217 10.03 16.88 10.03
CA PRO A 217 10.99 17.94 9.68
C PRO A 217 10.52 18.82 8.51
N GLN A 218 10.53 20.14 8.72
CA GLN A 218 10.09 21.11 7.73
C GLN A 218 11.06 21.20 6.55
N LYS A 219 10.61 21.85 5.46
CA LYS A 219 11.47 22.12 4.31
C LYS A 219 12.69 22.95 4.75
N GLY A 220 13.89 22.47 4.42
CA GLY A 220 15.16 23.10 4.81
C GLY A 220 15.77 22.55 6.11
N ASP A 221 15.07 21.67 6.82
CA ASP A 221 15.63 20.96 7.98
C ASP A 221 16.75 19.99 7.56
N GLN A 222 17.82 19.91 8.36
CA GLN A 222 18.98 19.07 8.07
C GLN A 222 18.63 17.57 8.09
N LEU A 223 17.73 17.12 8.97
CA LEU A 223 17.28 15.72 9.02
C LEU A 223 16.55 15.32 7.74
N ARG A 224 15.81 16.26 7.14
CA ARG A 224 15.18 16.02 5.84
C ARG A 224 16.21 15.96 4.71
N ALA A 225 17.27 16.78 4.79
CA ALA A 225 18.34 16.80 3.79
C ALA A 225 19.20 15.52 3.78
N THR A 226 19.20 14.74 4.86
CA THR A 226 19.93 13.47 4.91
C THR A 226 19.21 12.31 4.23
N VAL A 227 17.92 12.45 3.90
CA VAL A 227 17.13 11.39 3.26
C VAL A 227 17.46 11.30 1.76
N LYS A 228 18.19 10.25 1.36
CA LYS A 228 18.63 10.02 -0.03
C LYS A 228 17.86 8.89 -0.71
N ASN A 229 17.24 8.02 0.07
CA ASN A 229 16.53 6.85 -0.41
C ASN A 229 15.37 6.49 0.55
N THR A 230 14.59 5.47 0.20
CA THR A 230 13.44 5.06 1.03
C THR A 230 13.84 4.34 2.31
N TYR A 231 15.05 3.79 2.43
CA TYR A 231 15.57 3.27 3.70
C TYR A 231 15.82 4.40 4.70
N ASP A 232 16.45 5.50 4.26
CA ASP A 232 16.62 6.69 5.09
C ASP A 232 15.27 7.28 5.50
N LEU A 233 14.26 7.21 4.61
CA LEU A 233 12.90 7.65 4.92
C LEU A 233 12.23 6.76 5.97
N VAL A 234 12.40 5.43 5.90
CA VAL A 234 11.94 4.50 6.95
C VAL A 234 12.56 4.86 8.29
N ALA A 235 13.87 5.06 8.34
CA ALA A 235 14.57 5.46 9.56
C ALA A 235 14.05 6.79 10.13
N LEU A 236 13.84 7.79 9.26
CA LEU A 236 13.27 9.08 9.67
C LEU A 236 11.83 8.93 10.17
N THR A 237 11.00 8.11 9.52
CA THR A 237 9.62 7.85 9.96
C THR A 237 9.61 7.22 11.35
N ILE A 238 10.47 6.25 11.63
CA ILE A 238 10.58 5.65 12.98
C ILE A 238 10.95 6.71 14.01
N GLN A 239 11.96 7.54 13.71
CA GLN A 239 12.42 8.58 14.62
C GLN A 239 11.33 9.62 14.91
N VAL A 240 10.61 10.08 13.89
CA VAL A 240 9.53 11.06 14.03
C VAL A 240 8.33 10.45 14.74
N GLY A 241 7.95 9.21 14.40
CA GLY A 241 6.85 8.47 15.02
C GLY A 241 7.04 8.29 16.52
N ALA A 242 8.25 7.89 16.95
CA ALA A 242 8.58 7.79 18.37
C ALA A 242 8.47 9.14 19.09
N LYS A 243 8.96 10.22 18.47
CA LYS A 243 8.89 11.57 19.03
C LYS A 243 7.45 12.08 19.13
N SER A 244 6.63 11.88 18.11
CA SER A 244 5.24 12.33 18.09
C SER A 244 4.37 11.54 19.08
N ALA A 245 4.60 10.24 19.23
CA ALA A 245 3.90 9.42 20.21
C ALA A 245 4.13 9.93 21.65
N LEU A 246 5.38 10.21 22.02
CA LEU A 246 5.71 10.76 23.33
C LEU A 246 5.02 12.11 23.59
N ALA A 247 5.03 13.00 22.60
CA ALA A 247 4.38 14.30 22.72
C ALA A 247 2.85 14.18 22.84
N TYR A 248 2.25 13.26 22.08
CA TYR A 248 0.81 12.98 22.13
C TYR A 248 0.40 12.42 23.51
N SER A 249 1.09 11.42 24.03
CA SER A 249 0.81 10.84 25.35
C SER A 249 0.94 11.84 26.50
N GLN A 250 1.93 12.76 26.42
CA GLN A 250 2.08 13.81 27.43
C GLN A 250 0.91 14.80 27.41
N LYS A 251 0.40 15.13 26.22
CA LYS A 251 -0.74 16.04 26.07
C LYS A 251 -2.02 15.42 26.62
N THR A 252 -2.32 14.17 26.27
CA THR A 252 -3.54 13.49 26.74
C THR A 252 -3.52 13.24 28.25
N SER A 253 -2.33 13.04 28.85
CA SER A 253 -2.18 12.87 30.30
C SER A 253 -2.40 14.16 31.12
N GLN A 254 -2.38 15.33 30.49
CA GLN A 254 -2.64 16.63 31.15
C GLN A 254 -4.09 17.08 31.03
N GLU A 255 -4.88 16.44 30.17
CA GLU A 255 -6.29 16.75 29.91
C GLU A 255 -7.25 15.87 30.76
N HIS A 256 -6.69 14.99 31.62
CA HIS A 256 -7.39 14.13 32.58
C HIS A 256 -6.97 14.44 34.02
#